data_AF-A0A7V1KMI7-F1
#
_entry.id   AF-A0A7V1KMI7-F1
#
_cell.length_a   1.000
_cell.length_b   1.000
_cell.length_c   1.000
_cell.angle_alpha   90.00
_cell.angle_beta   90.00
_cell.angle_gamma   90.00
#
_symmetry.space_group_name_H-M   'P 1'
#
loop_
_entity.id
_entity.type
_entity.pdbx_description
1 polymer ?
#
loop_
_entity_poly.entity_id
_entity_poly.type
_entity_poly.pdbx_seq_one_letter_code
_entity_poly.pdbx_strand_id
1 'polypeptide(L)'
;GRWVPFYKRAQILCADLYGAFSGEGPGDFFDLAWLTVFADYKLPQLLRARGALVLHPSLASRIDRGELLPAGSPWEVELRAATVAIGERLVELLAKLGRPLRAFEVDWMLWSLSQEKLPFPHHRTLTSFY
;
A
#
# COMPACT_ATOMS: atom_id res chain seq x y z
N GLY A 1 -2.36 16.41 -17.74
CA GLY A 1 -2.06 15.12 -17.08
C GLY A 1 -3.14 14.10 -17.40
N ARG A 2 -3.00 12.85 -16.95
CA ARG A 2 -4.01 11.77 -17.07
C ARG A 2 -4.56 11.44 -15.68
N TRP A 3 -5.85 11.14 -15.58
CA TRP A 3 -6.46 10.67 -14.34
C TRP A 3 -6.01 9.24 -14.04
N VAL A 4 -5.66 8.96 -12.78
CA VAL A 4 -5.17 7.64 -12.33
C VAL A 4 -5.92 7.24 -11.06
N PRO A 5 -6.79 6.20 -11.12
CA PRO A 5 -7.55 5.73 -9.97
C PRO A 5 -6.78 4.74 -9.08
N PHE A 6 -7.15 4.69 -7.79
CA PHE A 6 -6.72 3.64 -6.86
C PHE A 6 -7.76 2.52 -6.77
N TYR A 7 -7.57 1.41 -7.50
CA TYR A 7 -8.47 0.25 -7.46
C TYR A 7 -8.13 -0.76 -6.36
N LYS A 8 -7.88 -0.29 -5.14
CA LYS A 8 -7.37 -1.12 -4.01
C LYS A 8 -8.15 -2.42 -3.83
N ARG A 9 -9.48 -2.35 -3.67
CA ARG A 9 -10.32 -3.52 -3.36
C ARG A 9 -10.37 -4.54 -4.51
N ALA A 10 -10.33 -4.06 -5.76
CA ALA A 10 -10.27 -4.95 -6.92
C ALA A 10 -8.91 -5.67 -7.00
N GLN A 11 -7.81 -4.97 -6.71
CA GLN A 11 -6.50 -5.59 -6.67
C GLN A 11 -6.37 -6.64 -5.56
N ILE A 12 -6.89 -6.34 -4.36
CA ILE A 12 -6.96 -7.32 -3.25
C ILE A 12 -7.75 -8.56 -3.67
N LEU A 13 -8.91 -8.39 -4.30
CA LEU A 13 -9.70 -9.53 -4.77
C LEU A 13 -8.90 -10.46 -5.69
N CYS A 14 -8.20 -9.90 -6.68
CA CYS A 14 -7.36 -10.68 -7.59
C CYS A 14 -6.25 -11.42 -6.84
N ALA A 15 -5.55 -10.73 -5.93
CA ALA A 15 -4.47 -11.34 -5.15
C ALA A 15 -4.98 -12.42 -4.19
N ASP A 16 -6.10 -12.18 -3.50
CA ASP A 16 -6.70 -13.13 -2.55
C ASP A 16 -7.20 -14.38 -3.26
N LEU A 17 -7.83 -14.23 -4.44
CA LEU A 17 -8.23 -15.37 -5.28
C LEU A 17 -7.01 -16.16 -5.74
N TYR A 18 -5.96 -15.48 -6.23
CA TYR A 18 -4.72 -16.15 -6.59
C TYR A 18 -4.12 -16.94 -5.41
N GLY A 19 -4.02 -16.31 -4.23
CA GLY A 19 -3.47 -16.93 -3.03
C GLY A 19 -4.31 -18.11 -2.52
N ALA A 20 -5.64 -17.98 -2.52
CA ALA A 20 -6.54 -19.02 -2.03
C ALA A 20 -6.58 -20.24 -2.95
N PHE A 21 -6.47 -20.05 -4.27
CA PHE A 21 -6.55 -21.12 -5.26
C PHE A 21 -5.19 -21.52 -5.84
N SER A 22 -4.08 -21.02 -5.29
CA SER A 22 -2.71 -21.30 -5.76
C SER A 22 -2.49 -21.05 -7.26
N GLY A 23 -3.19 -20.06 -7.82
CA GLY A 23 -3.13 -19.76 -9.25
C GLY A 23 -3.91 -20.70 -10.16
N GLU A 24 -4.82 -21.52 -9.62
CA GLU A 24 -5.67 -22.42 -10.41
C GLU A 24 -7.13 -21.98 -10.40
N GLY A 25 -7.91 -22.38 -11.41
CA GLY A 25 -9.35 -22.14 -11.45
C GLY A 25 -9.72 -20.66 -11.25
N PRO A 26 -10.50 -20.29 -10.22
CA PRO A 26 -10.85 -18.89 -9.94
C PRO A 26 -9.65 -17.96 -9.66
N GLY A 27 -8.47 -18.51 -9.34
CA GLY A 27 -7.24 -17.77 -9.12
C GLY A 27 -6.28 -17.72 -10.32
N ASP A 28 -6.66 -18.31 -11.47
CA ASP A 28 -5.81 -18.38 -12.67
C ASP A 28 -5.81 -17.05 -13.43
N PHE A 29 -5.03 -16.09 -12.93
CA PHE A 29 -4.83 -14.78 -13.52
C PHE A 29 -3.46 -14.69 -14.22
N PHE A 30 -3.47 -14.33 -15.51
CA PHE A 30 -2.25 -14.19 -16.31
C PHE A 30 -1.53 -12.83 -16.12
N ASP A 31 -2.20 -11.84 -15.53
CA ASP A 31 -1.78 -10.44 -15.46
C ASP A 31 -1.49 -9.94 -14.04
N LEU A 32 -1.24 -10.85 -13.09
CA LEU A 32 -0.92 -10.50 -11.69
C LEU A 32 0.30 -9.59 -11.52
N ALA A 33 1.18 -9.53 -12.52
CA ALA A 33 2.30 -8.60 -12.56
C ALA A 33 1.88 -7.12 -12.69
N TRP A 34 0.61 -6.85 -13.05
CA TRP A 34 0.06 -5.50 -13.14
C TRP A 34 -0.47 -4.98 -11.80
N LEU A 35 -0.63 -5.86 -10.81
CA LEU A 35 -0.99 -5.45 -9.46
C LEU A 35 0.16 -4.65 -8.84
N THR A 36 -0.22 -3.71 -7.99
CA THR A 36 0.68 -2.87 -7.20
C THR A 36 0.61 -3.28 -5.74
N VAL A 37 1.44 -2.68 -4.87
CA VAL A 37 1.11 -2.67 -3.44
C VAL A 37 -0.21 -1.93 -3.22
N PHE A 38 -1.01 -2.40 -2.27
CA PHE A 38 -2.35 -1.92 -2.08
C PHE A 38 -2.30 -0.65 -1.22
N ALA A 39 -2.58 0.48 -1.86
CA ALA A 39 -2.57 1.79 -1.23
C ALA A 39 -3.62 1.93 -0.10
N ASP A 40 -3.28 1.44 1.08
CA ASP A 40 -4.12 1.39 2.28
C ASP A 40 -3.69 2.40 3.35
N TYR A 41 -4.22 2.26 4.57
CA TYR A 41 -3.85 3.10 5.71
C TYR A 41 -2.70 2.55 6.57
N LYS A 42 -2.43 1.24 6.51
CA LYS A 42 -1.41 0.56 7.33
C LYS A 42 -0.02 0.66 6.75
N LEU A 43 0.13 0.55 5.43
CA LEU A 43 1.42 0.66 4.76
C LEU A 43 2.06 2.03 4.96
N PRO A 44 1.38 3.18 4.78
CA PRO A 44 1.96 4.49 5.10
C PRO A 44 2.48 4.58 6.54
N GLN A 45 1.75 4.00 7.51
CA GLN A 45 2.14 3.94 8.92
C GLN A 45 3.43 3.15 9.10
N LEU A 46 3.52 1.95 8.50
CA LEU A 46 4.71 1.11 8.54
C LEU A 46 5.90 1.79 7.86
N LEU A 47 5.71 2.35 6.66
CA LEU A 47 6.76 3.01 5.90
C LEU A 47 7.30 4.23 6.64
N ARG A 48 6.44 5.00 7.32
CA ARG A 48 6.85 6.07 8.24
C ARG A 48 7.68 5.52 9.41
N ALA A 49 7.20 4.46 10.05
CA ALA A 49 7.89 3.84 11.18
C ALA A 49 9.28 3.29 10.82
N ARG A 50 9.46 2.84 9.58
CA ARG A 50 10.73 2.30 9.06
C ARG A 50 11.60 3.36 8.37
N GLY A 51 11.18 4.63 8.35
CA GLY A 51 11.92 5.74 7.72
C GLY A 51 11.90 5.76 6.19
N ALA A 52 11.14 4.87 5.56
CA ALA A 52 10.98 4.84 4.10
C ALA A 52 10.03 5.94 3.58
N LEU A 53 9.13 6.44 4.44
CA LEU A 53 8.24 7.56 4.15
C LEU A 53 8.46 8.68 5.16
N VAL A 54 8.94 9.83 4.69
CA VAL A 54 9.14 11.02 5.52
C VAL A 54 7.99 12.00 5.24
N LEU A 55 7.20 12.30 6.27
CA LEU A 55 6.07 13.21 6.16
C LEU A 55 6.49 14.64 6.47
N HIS A 56 5.90 15.60 5.74
CA HIS A 56 6.01 17.01 6.12
C HIS A 56 5.49 17.21 7.57
N PRO A 57 6.13 18.06 8.40
CA PRO A 57 5.76 18.20 9.81
C PRO A 57 4.28 18.51 10.06
N SER A 58 3.66 19.33 9.20
CA SER A 58 2.23 19.65 9.33
C SER A 58 1.32 18.43 9.11
N LEU A 59 1.64 17.57 8.14
CA LEU A 59 0.92 16.33 7.86
C LEU A 59 1.11 15.31 8.98
N ALA A 60 2.37 15.10 9.40
CA ALA A 60 2.70 14.23 10.53
C ALA A 60 1.92 14.63 11.79
N SER A 61 1.93 15.91 12.13
CA SER A 61 1.27 16.45 13.32
C SER A 61 -0.25 16.23 13.32
N ARG A 62 -0.92 16.33 12.15
CA ARG A 62 -2.36 16.02 12.04
C ARG A 62 -2.65 14.54 12.25
N ILE A 63 -1.86 13.67 11.62
CA ILE A 63 -2.00 12.21 11.78
C ILE A 63 -1.77 11.82 13.24
N ASP A 64 -0.76 12.41 13.88
CA ASP A 64 -0.41 12.13 15.28
C ASP A 64 -1.53 12.55 16.26
N ARG A 65 -2.27 13.62 15.93
CA ARG A 65 -3.48 14.02 16.67
C ARG A 65 -4.73 13.19 16.32
N GLY A 66 -4.63 12.26 15.36
CA GLY A 66 -5.75 11.45 14.90
C GLY A 66 -6.82 12.23 14.15
N GLU A 67 -6.45 13.39 13.58
CA GLU A 67 -7.34 14.19 12.73
C GLU A 67 -7.72 13.43 11.45
N LEU A 68 -8.94 13.65 10.98
CA LEU A 68 -9.40 13.09 9.72
C LEU A 68 -8.77 13.83 8.54
N LEU A 69 -8.14 13.08 7.63
CA LEU A 69 -7.79 13.56 6.31
C LEU A 69 -9.01 13.37 5.39
N PRO A 70 -9.52 14.43 4.73
CA PRO A 70 -10.63 14.29 3.80
C PRO A 70 -10.29 13.32 2.68
N ALA A 71 -11.25 12.48 2.29
CA ALA A 71 -11.09 11.56 1.17
C ALA A 71 -10.84 12.34 -0.13
N GLY A 72 -9.83 11.95 -0.91
CA GLY A 72 -9.44 12.67 -2.13
C GLY A 72 -8.73 13.99 -1.90
N SER A 73 -8.43 14.36 -0.64
CA SER A 73 -7.55 15.50 -0.37
C SER A 73 -6.14 15.22 -0.89
N PRO A 74 -5.35 16.26 -1.25
CA PRO A 74 -3.96 16.07 -1.67
C PRO A 74 -3.16 15.25 -0.65
N TRP A 75 -3.40 15.44 0.64
CA TRP A 75 -2.69 14.74 1.71
C TRP A 75 -2.99 13.24 1.71
N GLU A 76 -4.26 12.87 1.53
CA GLU A 76 -4.67 11.47 1.45
C GLU A 76 -4.18 10.80 0.16
N VAL A 77 -4.28 11.50 -0.97
CA VAL A 77 -3.81 11.03 -2.27
C VAL A 77 -2.28 10.87 -2.29
N GLU A 78 -1.53 11.81 -1.71
CA GLU A 78 -0.07 11.76 -1.62
C GLU A 78 0.40 10.56 -0.81
N LEU A 79 -0.21 10.27 0.35
CA LEU A 79 0.12 9.10 1.16
C LEU A 79 -0.08 7.79 0.39
N ARG A 80 -1.19 7.69 -0.37
CA ARG A 80 -1.50 6.52 -1.18
C ARG A 80 -0.56 6.37 -2.37
N ALA A 81 -0.33 7.45 -3.11
CA ALA A 81 0.57 7.46 -4.25
C ALA A 81 2.02 7.14 -3.83
N ALA A 82 2.49 7.74 -2.74
CA ALA A 82 3.82 7.48 -2.20
C ALA A 82 3.98 6.02 -1.78
N THR A 83 2.94 5.42 -1.18
CA THR A 83 2.94 3.99 -0.81
C THR A 83 3.16 3.11 -2.04
N VAL A 84 2.40 3.35 -3.12
CA VAL A 84 2.58 2.61 -4.38
C VAL A 84 3.99 2.78 -4.93
N ALA A 85 4.47 4.03 -5.04
CA ALA A 85 5.80 4.32 -5.57
C ALA A 85 6.93 3.67 -4.75
N ILE A 86 6.83 3.67 -3.42
CA ILE A 86 7.79 3.01 -2.54
C ILE A 86 7.72 1.47 -2.71
N GLY A 87 6.52 0.91 -2.87
CA GLY A 87 6.33 -0.52 -3.15
C GLY A 87 7.02 -0.96 -4.45
N GLU A 88 6.79 -0.23 -5.54
CA GLU A 88 7.46 -0.47 -6.83
C GLU A 88 8.99 -0.40 -6.69
N ARG A 89 9.49 0.60 -5.95
CA ARG A 89 10.92 0.72 -5.70
C ARG A 89 11.48 -0.45 -4.89
N LEU A 90 10.72 -0.96 -3.92
CA LEU A 90 11.12 -2.12 -3.13
C LEU A 90 11.18 -3.39 -4.00
N VAL A 91 10.22 -3.59 -4.90
CA VAL A 91 10.22 -4.67 -5.89
C VAL A 91 11.49 -4.62 -6.76
N GLU A 92 11.82 -3.45 -7.31
CA GLU A 92 13.05 -3.27 -8.11
C GLU A 92 14.32 -3.61 -7.32
N LEU A 93 14.40 -3.19 -6.06
CA LEU A 93 15.56 -3.44 -5.20
C LEU A 93 15.69 -4.94 -4.87
N LEU A 94 14.58 -5.60 -4.56
CA LEU A 94 14.55 -7.04 -4.28
C LEU A 94 14.98 -7.85 -5.51
N ALA A 95 14.51 -7.47 -6.71
CA ALA A 95 14.94 -8.09 -7.96
C ALA A 95 16.46 -7.95 -8.18
N LYS A 96 17.05 -6.77 -7.93
CA LYS A 96 18.50 -6.54 -8.02
C LYS A 96 19.32 -7.37 -7.02
N LEU A 97 18.70 -7.76 -5.89
CA LEU A 97 19.28 -8.65 -4.89
C LEU A 97 19.07 -10.14 -5.21
N GLY A 98 18.56 -10.48 -6.40
CA GLY A 98 18.30 -11.87 -6.81
C GLY A 98 17.07 -12.48 -6.14
N ARG A 99 16.15 -11.64 -5.62
CA ARG A 99 14.92 -12.04 -4.95
C ARG A 99 13.69 -11.40 -5.63
N PRO A 100 13.43 -11.72 -6.92
CA PRO A 100 12.30 -11.12 -7.62
C PRO A 100 10.97 -11.52 -6.95
N LEU A 101 10.14 -10.53 -6.67
CA LEU A 101 8.78 -10.68 -6.14
C LEU A 101 7.85 -9.73 -6.89
N ARG A 102 6.58 -10.09 -7.02
CA ARG A 102 5.53 -9.22 -7.56
C ARG A 102 5.09 -8.22 -6.48
N ALA A 103 4.57 -7.07 -6.88
CA ALA A 103 4.23 -6.01 -5.93
C ALA A 103 3.18 -6.45 -4.89
N PHE A 104 2.19 -7.27 -5.26
CA PHE A 104 1.23 -7.79 -4.29
C PHE A 104 1.83 -8.78 -3.28
N GLU A 105 2.90 -9.50 -3.65
CA GLU A 105 3.61 -10.40 -2.72
C GLU A 105 4.39 -9.57 -1.69
N VAL A 106 5.01 -8.47 -2.16
CA VAL A 106 5.62 -7.47 -1.29
C VAL A 106 4.55 -6.83 -0.39
N ASP A 107 3.36 -6.54 -0.90
CA ASP A 107 2.25 -6.02 -0.10
C ASP A 107 1.90 -6.95 1.06
N TRP A 108 1.68 -8.25 0.80
CA TRP A 108 1.39 -9.22 1.85
C TRP A 108 2.46 -9.24 2.95
N MET A 109 3.74 -9.14 2.57
CA MET A 109 4.84 -9.05 3.53
C MET A 109 4.78 -7.76 4.35
N LEU A 110 4.59 -6.61 3.71
CA LEU A 110 4.48 -5.32 4.39
C LEU A 110 3.25 -5.27 5.29
N TRP A 111 2.11 -5.79 4.84
CA TRP A 111 0.88 -5.86 5.62
C TRP A 111 1.07 -6.71 6.88
N SER A 112 1.73 -7.87 6.76
CA SER A 112 2.08 -8.72 7.89
C SER A 112 2.97 -7.98 8.90
N LEU A 113 4.03 -7.32 8.44
CA LEU A 113 4.90 -6.49 9.28
C LEU A 113 4.17 -5.33 9.94
N SER A 114 3.12 -4.81 9.30
CA SER A 114 2.33 -3.69 9.83
C SER A 114 1.42 -4.08 11.01
N GLN A 115 1.21 -5.38 11.25
CA GLN A 115 0.41 -5.88 12.38
C GLN A 115 1.13 -5.73 13.72
N GLU A 116 2.45 -5.54 13.70
CA GLU A 116 3.23 -5.21 14.89
C GLU A 116 2.78 -3.87 15.52
N LYS A 117 3.14 -3.66 16.79
CA LYS A 117 2.91 -2.37 17.45
C LYS A 117 3.86 -1.32 16.87
N LEU A 118 3.33 -0.46 16.00
CA LEU A 118 4.08 0.65 15.40
C LEU A 118 4.03 1.92 16.29
N PRO A 119 5.07 2.77 16.26
CA PRO A 119 5.21 3.93 17.15
C PRO A 119 4.30 5.13 16.79
N PHE A 120 3.78 5.16 15.57
CA PHE A 120 2.94 6.25 15.07
C PHE A 120 1.52 5.72 14.79
N PRO A 121 0.46 6.54 14.92
CA PRO A 121 -0.86 6.17 14.40
C PRO A 121 -0.86 6.16 12.86
N HIS A 122 -1.79 5.42 12.27
CA HIS A 122 -2.08 5.52 10.84
C HIS A 122 -2.93 6.76 10.55
N HIS A 123 -2.91 7.24 9.30
CA HIS A 123 -3.83 8.29 8.88
C HIS A 123 -5.28 7.79 8.93
N ARG A 124 -6.22 8.70 9.17
CA ARG A 124 -7.65 8.38 9.26
C ARG A 124 -8.40 9.11 8.17
N THR A 125 -9.15 8.37 7.37
CA THR A 125 -9.98 8.91 6.30
C THR A 125 -11.28 8.12 6.29
N LEU A 126 -12.41 8.82 6.35
CA LEU A 126 -13.73 8.20 6.24
C LEU A 126 -14.05 7.99 4.76
N THR A 127 -14.00 6.74 4.28
CA THR A 127 -14.29 6.38 2.89
C THR A 127 -14.56 4.88 2.74
N SER A 128 -15.29 4.50 1.68
CA SER A 128 -15.52 3.12 1.25
C SER A 128 -14.46 2.58 0.28
N PHE A 129 -13.45 3.39 -0.06
CA PHE A 129 -12.38 3.06 -1.00
C PHE A 129 -11.09 2.54 -0.34
N TYR A 130 -11.13 2.26 0.97
CA TYR A 130 -10.12 1.47 1.68
C TYR A 130 -10.61 0.05 1.89
#